data_AF-A0A183JKW5-F1
#
_entry.id   AF-A0A183JKW5-F1
#
_cell.length_a   1.000
_cell.length_b   1.000
_cell.length_c   1.000
_cell.angle_alpha   90.00
_cell.angle_beta   90.00
_cell.angle_gamma   90.00
#
_symmetry.space_group_name_H-M   'P 1'
#
loop_
_entity.id
_entity.type
_entity.pdbx_description
1 polymer ?
#
loop_
_entity_poly.entity_id
_entity_poly.type
_entity_poly.pdbx_seq_one_letter_code
_entity_poly.pdbx_strand_id
1 'polypeptide(L)'
;MQLDDLDFADDLAILSQSQQQMQDKTISVAAASGAILRYNTECTNPIRRDGEDLEDVKTVTYLGSIIDEQGGSDADVMARIGKTRAVCLQLRIIWSSKQLSTNTNVRIFNTNVKTVLPYGAEI
;
A
#
# COMPACT_ATOMS: atom_id res chain seq x y z
N MET A 1 13.97 -15.73 -18.20
CA MET A 1 13.88 -14.38 -17.60
C MET A 1 13.59 -14.58 -16.13
N GLN A 2 14.36 -13.94 -15.24
CA GLN A 2 14.17 -14.03 -13.79
C GLN A 2 13.25 -12.88 -13.39
N LEU A 3 12.09 -13.20 -12.81
CA LEU A 3 11.16 -12.22 -12.28
C LEU A 3 11.54 -11.99 -10.81
N ASP A 4 11.89 -10.75 -10.46
CA ASP A 4 12.00 -10.37 -9.06
C ASP A 4 10.56 -10.17 -8.57
N ASP A 5 10.05 -11.21 -7.93
CA ASP A 5 8.69 -11.33 -7.46
C ASP A 5 8.59 -10.86 -6.01
N LEU A 6 7.58 -10.04 -5.72
CA LEU A 6 7.19 -9.61 -4.38
C LEU A 6 5.77 -10.15 -4.11
N ASP A 7 5.67 -11.47 -3.99
CA ASP A 7 4.42 -12.21 -3.76
C ASP A 7 3.93 -12.00 -2.30
N PHE A 8 3.09 -11.00 -2.06
CA PHE A 8 2.50 -10.74 -0.74
C PHE A 8 1.00 -10.34 -0.82
N ALA A 9 0.24 -10.94 -1.72
CA ALA A 9 -1.24 -11.03 -1.77
C ALA A 9 -1.64 -11.82 -3.05
N ASP A 10 -2.93 -11.88 -3.42
CA ASP A 10 -3.35 -12.21 -4.80
C ASP A 10 -2.82 -11.17 -5.83
N ASP A 11 -2.18 -10.09 -5.36
CA ASP A 11 -1.64 -9.00 -6.15
C ASP A 11 -0.15 -9.21 -6.46
N LEU A 12 0.17 -9.39 -7.74
CA LEU A 12 1.53 -9.56 -8.25
C LEU A 12 2.09 -8.20 -8.72
N ALA A 13 3.21 -7.75 -8.12
CA ALA A 13 3.91 -6.53 -8.51
C ALA A 13 5.17 -6.85 -9.32
N ILE A 14 5.29 -6.27 -10.53
CA ILE A 14 6.41 -6.57 -11.44
C ILE A 14 7.17 -5.29 -11.78
N LEU A 15 8.43 -5.23 -11.36
CA LEU A 15 9.32 -4.10 -11.68
C LEU A 15 10.05 -4.34 -13.00
N SER A 16 10.18 -3.30 -13.82
CA SER A 16 10.87 -3.34 -15.12
C SER A 16 11.70 -2.09 -15.35
N GLN A 17 12.88 -2.25 -15.94
CA GLN A 17 13.81 -1.14 -16.21
C GLN A 17 13.71 -0.63 -17.65
N SER A 18 13.03 -1.37 -18.53
CA SER A 18 12.78 -0.95 -19.92
C SER A 18 11.37 -1.29 -20.37
N GLN A 19 10.87 -0.55 -21.38
CA GLN A 19 9.54 -0.77 -21.94
C GLN A 19 9.39 -2.17 -22.56
N GLN A 20 10.43 -2.66 -23.25
CA GLN A 20 10.40 -4.01 -23.83
C GLN A 20 10.24 -5.07 -22.74
N GLN A 21 10.97 -4.94 -21.63
CA GLN A 21 10.80 -5.83 -20.48
C GLN A 21 9.40 -5.73 -19.88
N MET A 22 8.85 -4.52 -19.79
CA MET A 22 7.49 -4.31 -19.26
C MET A 22 6.45 -5.03 -20.15
N GLN A 23 6.55 -4.88 -21.47
CA GLN A 23 5.68 -5.54 -22.44
C GLN A 23 5.79 -7.07 -22.37
N ASP A 24 7.01 -7.61 -22.36
CA ASP A 24 7.26 -9.06 -22.30
C ASP A 24 6.73 -9.65 -20.99
N LYS A 25 6.93 -8.95 -19.87
CA LYS A 25 6.45 -9.37 -18.54
C LYS A 25 4.92 -9.28 -18.43
N THR A 26 4.30 -8.21 -18.92
CA THR A 26 2.84 -8.08 -19.00
C THR A 26 2.22 -9.24 -19.78
N ILE A 27 2.78 -9.60 -20.94
CA ILE A 27 2.30 -10.74 -21.74
C ILE A 27 2.47 -12.05 -20.96
N SER A 28 3.59 -12.24 -20.26
CA SER A 28 3.84 -13.46 -19.49
C SER A 28 2.85 -13.67 -18.33
N VAL A 29 2.37 -12.58 -17.73
CA VAL A 29 1.45 -12.62 -16.57
C VAL A 29 -0.02 -12.53 -16.99
N ALA A 30 -0.33 -12.00 -18.16
CA ALA A 30 -1.70 -11.84 -18.65
C ALA A 30 -2.49 -13.16 -18.73
N ALA A 31 -1.81 -14.30 -18.92
CA ALA A 31 -2.45 -15.61 -18.93
C ALA A 31 -2.86 -16.11 -17.53
N ALA A 32 -2.22 -15.61 -16.47
CA ALA A 32 -2.45 -16.03 -15.09
C ALA A 32 -3.23 -15.00 -14.25
N SER A 33 -3.32 -13.74 -14.70
CA SER A 33 -3.96 -12.64 -13.96
C SER A 33 -5.28 -12.18 -14.60
N GLY A 34 -6.26 -11.88 -13.75
CA GLY A 34 -7.57 -11.36 -14.14
C GLY A 34 -7.56 -9.88 -14.53
N ALA A 35 -6.70 -9.07 -13.90
CA ALA A 35 -6.58 -7.63 -14.17
C ALA A 35 -5.12 -7.19 -14.06
N ILE A 36 -4.66 -6.39 -15.03
CA ILE A 36 -3.32 -5.79 -15.02
C ILE A 36 -3.50 -4.28 -14.99
N LEU A 37 -3.03 -3.65 -13.92
CA LEU A 37 -3.00 -2.21 -13.77
C LEU A 37 -1.57 -1.72 -14.00
N ARG A 38 -1.45 -0.60 -14.71
CA ARG A 38 -0.15 0.02 -14.97
C ARG A 38 0.05 1.21 -14.03
N TYR A 39 1.19 1.21 -13.35
CA TYR A 39 1.64 2.29 -12.49
C TYR A 39 3.01 2.77 -13.02
N ASN A 40 3.10 4.00 -13.52
CA ASN A 40 4.30 4.57 -14.14
C ASN A 40 4.40 6.08 -13.84
N THR A 41 5.60 6.56 -13.48
CA THR A 41 5.87 7.99 -13.25
C THR A 41 6.16 8.77 -14.55
N GLU A 42 6.78 8.15 -15.56
CA GLU A 42 7.26 8.86 -16.77
C GLU A 42 7.12 8.11 -18.11
N CYS A 43 6.68 6.86 -18.14
CA CYS A 43 6.54 6.11 -19.39
C CYS A 43 5.29 6.57 -20.18
N THR A 44 5.49 7.45 -21.15
CA THR A 44 4.45 8.05 -22.01
C THR A 44 3.91 7.08 -23.07
N ASN A 45 4.62 5.98 -23.33
CA ASN A 45 4.22 5.02 -24.36
C ASN A 45 3.21 4.01 -23.79
N PRO A 46 2.10 3.73 -24.50
CA PRO A 46 1.10 2.76 -24.06
C PRO A 46 1.67 1.33 -24.05
N ILE A 47 1.24 0.56 -23.04
CA ILE A 47 1.46 -0.89 -22.98
C ILE A 47 0.15 -1.53 -23.41
N ARG A 48 0.25 -2.46 -24.34
CA ARG A 48 -0.93 -3.07 -24.95
C ARG A 48 -1.08 -4.52 -24.50
N ARG A 49 -2.26 -4.86 -24.02
CA ARG A 49 -2.72 -6.25 -23.87
C ARG A 49 -3.74 -6.51 -24.98
N ASP A 50 -3.48 -7.50 -25.83
CA ASP A 50 -4.40 -7.88 -26.92
C ASP A 50 -4.84 -6.74 -27.85
N GLY A 51 -4.02 -5.67 -27.94
CA GLY A 51 -4.30 -4.46 -28.73
C GLY A 51 -4.98 -3.32 -27.97
N GLU A 52 -5.42 -3.56 -26.72
CA GLU A 52 -6.00 -2.55 -25.83
C GLU A 52 -4.93 -1.97 -24.89
N ASP A 53 -4.96 -0.65 -24.69
CA ASP A 53 -4.03 0.03 -23.78
C ASP A 53 -4.42 -0.26 -22.33
N LEU A 54 -3.43 -0.57 -21.48
CA LEU A 54 -3.66 -0.77 -20.04
C LEU A 54 -4.09 0.51 -19.34
N GLU A 55 -4.93 0.37 -18.31
CA GLU A 55 -5.34 1.50 -17.46
C GLU A 55 -4.18 2.01 -16.62
N ASP A 56 -3.95 3.32 -16.70
CA ASP A 56 -2.98 4.04 -15.88
C ASP A 56 -3.60 4.44 -14.54
N VAL A 57 -3.01 3.93 -13.45
CA VAL A 57 -3.45 4.23 -12.10
C VAL A 57 -2.45 5.16 -11.43
N LYS A 58 -2.95 6.28 -10.88
CA LYS A 58 -2.13 7.31 -10.23
C LYS A 58 -1.66 6.93 -8.83
N THR A 59 -2.40 6.06 -8.16
CA THR A 59 -2.11 5.60 -6.81
C THR A 59 -2.42 4.12 -6.68
N VAL A 60 -1.44 3.34 -6.22
CA VAL A 60 -1.64 1.93 -5.90
C VAL A 60 -1.44 1.73 -4.40
N THR A 61 -2.25 0.87 -3.79
CA THR A 61 -2.05 0.45 -2.40
C THR A 61 -1.42 -0.92 -2.42
N TYR A 62 -0.16 -1.01 -1.99
CA TYR A 62 0.57 -2.27 -1.88
C TYR A 62 1.00 -2.48 -0.43
N LEU A 63 0.65 -3.63 0.16
CA LEU A 63 0.93 -3.94 1.57
C LEU A 63 0.47 -2.87 2.57
N GLY A 64 -0.60 -2.13 2.22
CA GLY A 64 -1.12 -1.03 3.03
C GLY A 64 -0.34 0.28 2.91
N SER A 65 0.75 0.30 2.12
CA SER A 65 1.46 1.51 1.72
C SER A 65 0.86 2.10 0.44
N ILE A 66 0.65 3.41 0.44
CA ILE A 66 0.21 4.14 -0.76
C ILE A 66 1.46 4.52 -1.56
N ILE A 67 1.51 4.06 -2.80
CA ILE A 67 2.51 4.46 -3.78
C ILE A 67 1.82 5.41 -4.75
N ASP A 68 2.21 6.67 -4.74
CA ASP A 68 1.73 7.70 -5.67
C ASP A 68 2.74 7.94 -6.79
N GLU A 69 2.28 8.51 -7.91
CA GLU A 69 3.08 8.81 -9.11
C GLU A 69 4.44 9.46 -8.82
N GLN A 70 4.60 10.22 -7.73
CA GLN A 70 5.85 10.90 -7.38
C GLN A 70 6.87 9.96 -6.72
N GLY A 71 6.51 8.69 -6.49
CA GLY A 71 7.33 7.68 -5.82
C GLY A 71 7.61 8.03 -4.35
N GLY A 72 6.88 9.02 -3.82
CA GLY A 72 7.10 9.56 -2.49
C GLY A 72 6.33 8.79 -1.42
N SER A 73 6.91 8.68 -0.23
CA SER A 73 6.20 8.15 0.95
C SER A 73 5.19 9.14 1.54
N ASP A 74 5.11 10.37 1.03
CA ASP A 74 4.32 11.46 1.62
C ASP A 74 2.83 11.12 1.68
N ALA A 75 2.26 10.55 0.61
CA ALA A 75 0.87 10.10 0.62
C ALA A 75 0.61 8.99 1.64
N ASP A 76 1.51 8.00 1.74
CA ASP A 76 1.42 6.92 2.72
C ASP A 76 1.52 7.44 4.15
N VAL A 77 2.51 8.30 4.43
CA VAL A 77 2.71 8.94 5.74
C VAL A 77 1.48 9.73 6.13
N MET A 78 0.92 10.52 5.21
CA MET A 78 -0.29 11.32 5.48
C MET A 78 -1.51 10.44 5.75
N ALA A 79 -1.68 9.34 5.01
CA ALA A 79 -2.76 8.38 5.25
C ALA A 79 -2.62 7.68 6.61
N ARG A 80 -1.40 7.29 7.00
CA ARG A 80 -1.12 6.70 8.33
C ARG A 80 -1.38 7.67 9.46
N ILE A 81 -0.99 8.93 9.30
CA ILE A 81 -1.29 9.99 10.26
C ILE A 81 -2.81 10.17 10.39
N GLY A 82 -3.55 10.17 9.28
CA GLY A 82 -5.02 10.25 9.27
C GLY A 82 -5.66 9.10 10.06
N LYS A 83 -5.27 7.85 9.79
CA LYS A 83 -5.74 6.66 10.51
C LYS A 83 -5.42 6.72 12.00
N THR A 84 -4.18 7.09 12.34
CA THR A 84 -3.73 7.21 13.74
C THR A 84 -4.52 8.29 14.49
N ARG A 85 -4.79 9.43 13.85
CA ARG A 85 -5.63 10.49 14.41
C ARG A 85 -7.05 10.01 14.66
N ALA A 86 -7.65 9.28 13.72
CA ALA A 86 -9.00 8.72 13.89
C ALA A 86 -9.07 7.76 15.08
N VAL A 87 -8.10 6.84 15.21
CA VAL A 87 -8.02 5.91 16.34
C VAL A 87 -7.81 6.66 17.66
N CYS A 88 -6.93 7.65 17.69
CA CYS A 88 -6.69 8.47 18.87
C CYS A 88 -7.95 9.23 19.31
N LEU A 89 -8.76 9.74 18.37
CA LEU A 89 -10.04 10.38 18.65
C LEU A 89 -11.06 9.40 19.24
N GLN A 90 -11.14 8.17 18.74
CA GLN A 90 -12.00 7.12 19.31
C GLN A 90 -11.54 6.73 20.71
N LEU A 91 -10.23 6.52 20.90
CA LEU A 91 -9.63 6.21 22.20
C LEU A 91 -9.89 7.33 23.22
N ARG A 92 -9.88 8.60 22.80
CA ARG A 92 -10.21 9.73 23.68
C ARG A 92 -11.64 9.62 24.24
N ILE A 93 -12.61 9.16 23.45
CA ILE A 93 -13.99 8.95 23.90
C ILE A 93 -14.05 7.79 24.92
N ILE A 94 -13.26 6.73 24.70
CA ILE A 94 -13.17 5.59 25.60
C ILE A 94 -12.48 6.00 26.92
N TRP A 95 -11.39 6.75 26.85
CA TRP A 95 -10.62 7.21 28.01
C TRP A 95 -11.36 8.26 28.85
N SER A 96 -12.29 9.01 28.26
CA SER A 96 -13.17 9.93 29.00
C SER A 96 -14.35 9.21 29.67
N SER A 97 -14.55 7.92 29.43
CA SER A 97 -15.59 7.12 30.07
C SER A 97 -15.27 6.87 31.55
N LYS A 98 -16.26 7.13 32.41
CA LYS A 98 -16.19 6.82 33.85
C LYS A 98 -16.21 5.32 34.16
N GLN A 99 -16.50 4.46 33.18
CA GLN A 99 -16.56 3.00 33.37
C GLN A 99 -15.17 2.35 33.42
N LEU A 100 -14.15 3.01 32.88
CA LEU A 100 -12.80 2.46 32.81
C LEU A 100 -11.90 3.12 33.85
N SER A 101 -11.25 2.30 34.67
CA SER A 101 -10.24 2.80 35.61
C SER A 101 -9.00 3.30 34.87
N THR A 102 -8.30 4.26 35.47
CA THR A 102 -7.01 4.76 34.94
C THR A 102 -6.01 3.62 34.72
N ASN A 103 -5.99 2.61 35.61
CA ASN A 103 -5.12 1.44 35.51
C ASN A 103 -5.46 0.57 34.29
N THR A 104 -6.76 0.39 34.01
CA THR A 104 -7.23 -0.33 32.82
C THR A 104 -6.84 0.40 31.54
N ASN A 105 -6.97 1.73 31.50
CA ASN A 105 -6.57 2.55 30.35
C ASN A 105 -5.06 2.48 30.07
N VAL A 106 -4.23 2.55 31.12
CA VAL A 106 -2.77 2.40 31.00
C VAL A 106 -2.39 1.02 30.47
N ARG A 107 -3.10 -0.03 30.89
CA ARG A 107 -2.83 -1.39 30.40
C ARG A 107 -3.17 -1.53 28.91
N ILE A 108 -4.32 -1.02 28.48
CA ILE A 108 -4.74 -1.04 27.06
C ILE A 108 -3.75 -0.26 26.18
N PHE A 109 -3.28 0.90 26.64
CA PHE A 109 -2.27 1.67 25.93
C PHE A 109 -0.95 0.88 25.76
N ASN A 110 -0.48 0.24 26.84
CA ASN A 110 0.77 -0.53 26.80
C ASN A 110 0.66 -1.80 25.93
N THR A 111 -0.50 -2.46 25.87
CA THR A 111 -0.65 -3.70 25.09
C THR A 111 -1.00 -3.47 23.62
N ASN A 112 -1.74 -2.40 23.30
CA ASN A 112 -2.31 -2.21 21.96
C ASN A 112 -1.66 -1.05 21.19
N VAL A 113 -1.19 0.00 21.88
CA VAL A 113 -0.62 1.19 21.21
C VAL A 113 0.90 1.07 21.12
N LYS A 114 1.58 0.71 22.22
CA LYS A 114 3.05 0.53 22.22
C LYS A 114 3.54 -0.60 21.32
N THR A 115 2.75 -1.64 21.15
CA THR A 115 3.11 -2.82 20.34
C THR A 115 2.92 -2.58 18.85
N VAL A 116 2.00 -1.69 18.47
CA VAL A 116 1.69 -1.36 17.06
C VAL A 116 2.52 -0.18 16.55
N LEU A 117 2.90 0.75 17.43
CA LEU A 117 3.80 1.87 17.12
C LEU A 117 5.09 1.49 16.36
N PRO A 118 5.85 0.44 16.74
CA PRO A 118 7.09 0.08 16.05
C PRO A 118 6.86 -0.46 14.63
N TYR A 119 5.77 -1.18 14.38
CA TYR A 119 5.42 -1.65 13.03
C TYR A 119 5.08 -0.50 12.06
N GLY A 120 4.67 0.66 12.58
CA GLY A 120 4.46 1.85 11.77
C GLY A 120 5.75 2.54 11.30
N ALA A 121 6.91 2.16 11.87
CA ALA A 121 8.23 2.75 11.58
C ALA A 121 9.17 1.82 10.77
N GLU A 122 8.76 0.60 10.47
CA GLU A 122 9.53 -0.37 9.66
C GLU A 122 9.23 -0.30 8.15
N ILE A 123 8.98 0.92 7.62
CA ILE A 123 8.91 1.15 6.16
C ILE A 123 9.88 2.24 5.77
#